data_AF-A0A0K8RE36-F1
#
_entry.id   AF-A0A0K8RE36-F1
#
_cell.length_a   1.000
_cell.length_b   1.000
_cell.length_c   1.000
_cell.angle_alpha   90.00
_cell.angle_beta   90.00
_cell.angle_gamma   90.00
#
_symmetry.space_group_name_H-M   'P 1'
#
loop_
_entity.id
_entity.type
_entity.pdbx_description
1 polymer ?
#
loop_
_entity_poly.entity_id
_entity_poly.type
_entity_poly.pdbx_seq_one_letter_code
_entity_poly.pdbx_strand_id
1 'polypeptide(L)'
;MIRMGILPISVVLLAASGYLHAQTPEQDAERCSRGLGALITTVCSNSKSKLSSFSDCSYTCERNDGNGKFTRTTYYLPSGWPCGKCMECCGGTCKHIQFEIKNGLTLKSCAN
;
A
#
# COMPACT_ATOMS: atom_id res chain seq x y z
N MET A 1 66.88 15.71 11.48
CA MET A 1 65.98 14.57 11.23
C MET A 1 64.69 14.79 12.01
N ILE A 2 63.61 15.16 11.33
CA ILE A 2 62.26 15.29 11.92
C ILE A 2 61.34 14.38 11.09
N ARG A 3 60.73 13.41 11.76
CA ARG A 3 59.80 12.43 11.21
C ARG A 3 58.51 13.12 10.76
N MET A 4 58.04 12.83 9.55
CA MET A 4 56.70 13.20 9.10
C MET A 4 56.06 11.96 8.48
N GLY A 5 55.40 11.16 9.33
CA GLY A 5 54.58 10.04 8.91
C GLY A 5 53.17 10.55 8.64
N ILE A 6 52.82 10.71 7.36
CA ILE A 6 51.46 11.03 6.94
C ILE A 6 50.71 9.69 6.85
N LEU A 7 49.88 9.37 7.84
CA LEU A 7 48.91 8.28 7.73
C LEU A 7 47.73 8.75 6.87
N PRO A 8 47.39 8.07 5.77
CA PRO A 8 46.13 8.31 5.10
C PRO A 8 45.04 7.63 5.93
N ILE A 9 44.28 8.43 6.69
CA ILE A 9 43.06 7.97 7.34
C ILE A 9 42.07 7.63 6.23
N SER A 10 42.03 6.35 5.85
CA SER A 10 41.04 5.82 4.92
C SER A 10 39.69 5.85 5.63
N VAL A 11 38.91 6.90 5.38
CA VAL A 11 37.52 6.98 5.82
C VAL A 11 36.73 5.95 5.04
N VAL A 12 36.55 4.77 5.64
CA VAL A 12 35.59 3.77 5.17
C VAL A 12 34.20 4.35 5.42
N LEU A 13 33.63 4.99 4.40
CA LEU A 13 32.20 5.30 4.35
C LEU A 13 31.44 3.96 4.27
N LEU A 14 31.11 3.39 5.43
CA LEU A 14 30.08 2.37 5.55
C LEU A 14 28.73 3.03 5.22
N ALA A 15 28.44 3.18 3.94
CA ALA A 15 27.08 3.35 3.47
C ALA A 15 26.37 2.03 3.81
N ALA A 16 25.75 1.97 5.00
CA ALA A 16 24.73 1.00 5.28
C ALA A 16 23.66 1.23 4.21
N SER A 17 23.64 0.39 3.17
CA SER A 17 22.52 0.32 2.26
C SER A 17 21.34 -0.15 3.10
N GLY A 18 20.62 0.80 3.71
CA GLY A 18 19.29 0.55 4.22
C GLY A 18 18.50 0.06 3.02
N TYR A 19 18.37 -1.26 2.90
CA TYR A 19 17.44 -1.89 1.99
C TYR A 19 16.07 -1.35 2.39
N LEU A 20 15.62 -0.28 1.73
CA LEU A 20 14.25 0.19 1.77
C LEU A 20 13.43 -0.96 1.19
N HIS A 21 12.96 -1.84 2.08
CA HIS A 21 12.04 -2.91 1.70
C HIS A 21 10.76 -2.22 1.24
N ALA A 22 10.63 -2.02 -0.07
CA ALA A 22 9.43 -1.49 -0.68
C ALA A 22 8.29 -2.44 -0.30
N GLN A 23 7.27 -1.92 0.35
CA GLN A 23 6.12 -2.70 0.74
C GLN A 23 5.40 -3.22 -0.50
N THR A 24 4.84 -4.41 -0.39
CA THR A 24 3.98 -4.93 -1.45
C THR A 24 2.60 -4.28 -1.37
N PRO A 25 1.88 -4.16 -2.51
CA PRO A 25 0.49 -3.68 -2.52
C PRO A 25 -0.43 -4.44 -1.55
N GLU A 26 -0.17 -5.73 -1.34
CA GLU A 26 -0.90 -6.56 -0.37
C GLU A 26 -0.64 -6.09 1.07
N GLN A 27 0.61 -5.80 1.42
CA GLN A 27 0.98 -5.29 2.74
C GLN A 27 0.38 -3.90 3.02
N ASP A 28 0.35 -3.04 2.01
CA ASP A 28 -0.27 -1.71 2.14
C ASP A 28 -1.78 -1.85 2.40
N ALA A 29 -2.47 -2.73 1.68
CA ALA A 29 -3.88 -3.02 1.90
C ALA A 29 -4.16 -3.67 3.27
N GLU A 30 -3.33 -4.62 3.71
CA GLU A 30 -3.45 -5.24 5.05
C GLU A 30 -3.31 -4.23 6.20
N ARG A 31 -2.58 -3.12 5.99
CA ARG A 31 -2.48 -2.04 6.98
C ARG A 31 -3.75 -1.19 7.09
N CYS A 32 -4.59 -1.18 6.05
CA CYS A 32 -5.88 -0.50 6.08
C CYS A 32 -6.89 -1.29 6.91
N SER A 33 -6.98 -2.60 6.66
CA SER A 33 -7.75 -3.53 7.47
C SER A 33 -7.24 -4.96 7.27
N ARG A 34 -7.25 -5.72 8.36
CA ARG A 34 -6.85 -7.13 8.35
C ARG A 34 -7.72 -7.92 7.36
N GLY A 35 -7.08 -8.60 6.41
CA GLY A 35 -7.71 -9.42 5.38
C GLY A 35 -8.02 -8.68 4.09
N LEU A 36 -7.85 -7.35 4.01
CA LEU A 36 -8.10 -6.60 2.77
C LEU A 36 -7.10 -6.99 1.68
N GLY A 37 -5.82 -7.13 2.03
CA GLY A 37 -4.77 -7.52 1.09
C GLY A 37 -5.01 -8.92 0.54
N ALA A 38 -5.28 -9.88 1.44
CA ALA A 38 -5.60 -11.25 1.04
C ALA A 38 -6.82 -11.33 0.12
N LEU A 39 -7.85 -10.52 0.39
CA LEU A 39 -9.07 -10.45 -0.41
C LEU A 39 -8.79 -9.96 -1.84
N ILE A 40 -8.14 -8.80 -1.99
CA ILE A 40 -7.87 -8.24 -3.33
C ILE A 40 -6.85 -9.09 -4.10
N THR A 41 -5.89 -9.71 -3.41
CA THR A 41 -4.96 -10.70 -4.01
C THR A 41 -5.74 -11.91 -4.55
N THR A 42 -6.73 -12.40 -3.81
CA THR A 42 -7.60 -13.50 -4.25
C THR A 42 -8.43 -13.11 -5.47
N VAL A 43 -9.01 -11.90 -5.47
CA VAL A 43 -9.77 -11.37 -6.63
C VAL A 43 -8.89 -11.33 -7.88
N CYS A 44 -7.68 -10.76 -7.78
CA CYS A 44 -6.76 -10.74 -8.91
C CYS A 44 -6.42 -12.16 -9.38
N SER A 45 -6.11 -13.07 -8.45
CA SER A 45 -5.71 -14.45 -8.75
C SER A 45 -6.81 -15.24 -9.46
N ASN A 46 -8.09 -15.06 -9.07
CA ASN A 46 -9.24 -15.68 -9.73
C ASN A 46 -9.37 -15.27 -11.21
N SER A 47 -8.86 -14.09 -11.57
CA SER A 47 -8.80 -13.60 -12.96
C SER A 47 -7.49 -13.96 -13.70
N LYS A 48 -6.64 -14.82 -13.10
CA LYS A 48 -5.27 -15.13 -13.58
C LYS A 48 -4.36 -13.90 -13.66
N SER A 49 -4.59 -12.94 -12.78
CA SER A 49 -3.84 -11.69 -12.68
C SER A 49 -3.12 -11.61 -11.34
N LYS A 50 -2.09 -10.79 -11.24
CA LYS A 50 -1.39 -10.47 -9.99
C LYS A 50 -1.81 -9.09 -9.49
N LEU A 51 -1.88 -8.91 -8.18
CA LEU A 51 -2.05 -7.57 -7.60
C LEU A 51 -0.78 -6.76 -7.90
N SER A 52 -0.92 -5.65 -8.64
CA SER A 52 0.20 -4.81 -9.07
C SER A 52 0.29 -3.50 -8.31
N SER A 53 -0.85 -2.96 -7.86
CA SER A 53 -0.88 -1.74 -7.05
C SER A 53 -2.12 -1.67 -6.18
N PHE A 54 -1.99 -0.91 -5.09
CA PHE A 54 -3.06 -0.52 -4.19
C PHE A 54 -2.89 0.98 -3.92
N SER A 55 -3.97 1.76 -4.03
CA SER A 55 -3.95 3.20 -3.75
C SER A 55 -5.32 3.70 -3.35
N ASP A 56 -5.39 4.34 -2.19
CA ASP A 56 -6.61 4.89 -1.57
C ASP A 56 -7.78 3.89 -1.63
N CYS A 57 -8.69 4.12 -2.58
CA CYS A 57 -9.92 3.38 -2.78
C CYS A 57 -9.91 2.54 -4.06
N SER A 58 -8.73 2.10 -4.49
CA SER A 58 -8.57 1.32 -5.71
C SER A 58 -7.40 0.36 -5.63
N TYR A 59 -7.48 -0.70 -6.43
CA TYR A 59 -6.39 -1.63 -6.65
C TYR A 59 -6.33 -2.04 -8.11
N THR A 60 -5.13 -2.36 -8.59
CA THR A 60 -4.93 -2.79 -9.97
C THR A 60 -4.45 -4.23 -9.99
N CYS A 61 -5.12 -5.04 -10.79
CA CYS A 61 -4.65 -6.36 -11.17
C CYS A 61 -3.95 -6.29 -12.53
N GLU A 62 -2.82 -6.96 -12.66
CA GLU A 62 -2.04 -7.04 -13.89
C GLU A 62 -1.94 -8.49 -14.36
N ARG A 63 -2.27 -8.72 -15.63
CA ARG A 63 -2.14 -10.02 -16.31
C ARG A 63 -1.10 -9.92 -17.42
N ASN A 64 -0.16 -10.87 -17.44
CA ASN A 64 0.70 -11.11 -18.58
C ASN A 64 0.03 -12.15 -19.49
N ASP A 65 -0.14 -11.84 -20.77
CA ASP A 65 -0.77 -12.73 -21.74
C ASP A 65 0.18 -13.78 -22.36
N GLY A 66 1.43 -13.84 -21.90
CA GLY A 66 2.46 -14.78 -22.37
C GLY A 66 3.30 -14.23 -23.53
N ASN A 67 2.86 -13.17 -24.19
CA ASN A 67 3.58 -12.54 -25.32
C ASN A 67 4.29 -11.24 -24.91
N GLY A 68 4.45 -11.02 -23.59
CA GLY A 68 5.03 -9.79 -23.05
C GLY A 68 4.08 -8.60 -23.03
N LYS A 69 2.79 -8.80 -23.39
CA LYS A 69 1.77 -7.76 -23.28
C LYS A 69 1.08 -7.86 -21.93
N PHE A 70 1.06 -6.73 -21.24
CA PHE A 70 0.45 -6.58 -19.93
C PHE A 70 -0.93 -5.94 -20.09
N THR A 71 -1.95 -6.58 -19.50
CA THR A 71 -3.28 -6.01 -19.34
C THR A 71 -3.45 -5.60 -17.89
N ARG A 72 -3.83 -4.34 -17.66
CA ARG A 72 -4.10 -3.81 -16.32
C ARG A 72 -5.59 -3.55 -16.16
N THR A 73 -6.14 -3.97 -15.04
CA THR A 73 -7.54 -3.75 -14.68
C THR A 73 -7.59 -3.14 -13.29
N THR A 74 -8.07 -1.91 -13.20
CA THR A 74 -8.24 -1.20 -11.94
C THR A 74 -9.66 -1.40 -11.43
N TYR A 75 -9.78 -1.76 -10.15
CA TYR A 75 -11.02 -1.95 -9.43
C TYR A 75 -11.14 -0.89 -8.35
N TYR A 76 -12.37 -0.40 -8.14
CA TYR A 76 -12.67 0.59 -7.12
C TYR A 76 -13.33 -0.07 -5.92
N LEU A 77 -12.87 0.30 -4.73
CA LEU A 77 -13.44 -0.13 -3.47
C LEU A 77 -14.81 0.54 -3.27
N PRO A 78 -15.85 -0.21 -2.85
CA PRO A 78 -17.15 0.35 -2.55
C PRO A 78 -17.10 1.35 -1.39
N SER A 79 -18.12 2.21 -1.28
CA SER A 79 -18.22 3.12 -0.14
C SER A 79 -18.35 2.34 1.18
N GLY A 80 -17.70 2.83 2.24
CA GLY A 80 -17.61 2.16 3.54
C GLY A 80 -16.47 1.15 3.68
N TRP A 81 -15.75 0.83 2.60
CA TRP A 81 -14.62 -0.09 2.68
C TRP A 81 -13.38 0.57 3.28
N PRO A 82 -12.54 -0.18 4.01
CA PRO A 82 -11.34 0.36 4.62
C PRO A 82 -10.30 0.75 3.57
N CYS A 83 -9.76 1.96 3.69
CA CYS A 83 -8.68 2.48 2.83
C CYS A 83 -7.49 3.03 3.63
N GLY A 84 -7.62 3.11 4.96
CA GLY A 84 -6.57 3.57 5.86
C GLY A 84 -7.00 3.44 7.31
N LYS A 85 -6.10 3.78 8.23
CA LYS A 85 -6.39 3.73 9.68
C LYS A 85 -7.45 4.76 10.03
N CYS A 86 -8.58 4.30 10.58
CA CYS A 86 -9.75 5.14 10.88
C CYS A 86 -10.25 5.90 9.64
N MET A 87 -10.17 5.28 8.46
CA MET A 87 -10.60 5.85 7.19
C MET A 87 -11.39 4.84 6.37
N GLU A 88 -12.40 5.34 5.65
CA GLU A 88 -13.23 4.58 4.73
C GLU A 88 -13.27 5.23 3.34
N CYS A 89 -13.56 4.42 2.34
CA CYS A 89 -13.83 4.90 0.99
C CYS A 89 -15.19 5.57 0.91
N CYS A 90 -15.24 6.77 0.33
CA CYS A 90 -16.47 7.50 0.05
C CYS A 90 -16.42 8.08 -1.36
N GLY A 91 -17.18 7.48 -2.29
CA GLY A 91 -17.19 7.93 -3.68
C GLY A 91 -15.82 7.89 -4.34
N GLY A 92 -15.01 6.87 -4.01
CA GLY A 92 -13.65 6.69 -4.53
C GLY A 92 -12.56 7.52 -3.83
N THR A 93 -12.89 8.30 -2.79
CA THR A 93 -11.91 9.04 -1.98
C THR A 93 -11.76 8.40 -0.61
N CYS A 94 -10.54 8.25 -0.10
CA CYS A 94 -10.29 7.81 1.26
C CYS A 94 -10.53 8.95 2.25
N LYS A 95 -11.49 8.81 3.17
CA LYS A 95 -11.90 9.84 4.13
C LYS A 95 -11.85 9.33 5.55
N HIS A 96 -11.55 10.22 6.50
CA HIS A 96 -11.67 9.90 7.92
C HIS A 96 -13.11 9.58 8.28
N ILE A 97 -13.30 8.53 9.07
CA ILE A 97 -14.58 8.21 9.67
C ILE A 97 -15.03 9.35 10.59
N GLN A 98 -16.32 9.69 10.56
CA GLN A 98 -16.90 10.72 11.42
C GLN A 98 -17.75 10.08 12.51
N PHE A 99 -17.70 10.64 13.72
CA PHE A 99 -18.53 10.19 14.85
C PHE A 99 -19.72 11.12 15.02
N GLU A 100 -20.91 10.56 15.18
CA GLU A 100 -22.10 11.33 15.54
C GLU A 100 -22.22 11.40 17.07
N ILE A 101 -21.86 12.56 17.62
CA ILE A 101 -21.79 12.79 19.07
C ILE A 101 -23.19 12.78 19.72
N LYS A 102 -24.27 13.03 18.95
CA LYS A 102 -25.64 13.09 19.46
C LYS A 102 -26.13 11.74 20.04
N ASN A 103 -25.69 10.62 19.48
CA ASN A 103 -26.08 9.27 19.92
C ASN A 103 -24.90 8.42 20.45
N GLY A 104 -23.81 9.07 20.86
CA GLY A 104 -22.74 8.50 21.68
C GLY A 104 -21.80 7.48 21.02
N LEU A 105 -22.24 6.70 20.02
CA LEU A 105 -21.46 5.59 19.45
C LEU A 105 -21.75 5.30 17.96
N THR A 106 -22.41 6.21 17.25
CA THR A 106 -22.74 5.98 15.83
C THR A 106 -21.65 6.53 14.92
N LEU A 107 -21.14 5.68 14.02
CA LEU A 107 -20.27 6.12 12.92
C LEU A 107 -21.13 6.66 11.79
N LYS A 108 -20.81 7.87 11.33
CA LYS A 108 -21.36 8.41 10.10
C LYS A 108 -20.55 7.82 8.95
N SER A 109 -21.00 6.66 8.47
CA SER A 109 -20.43 6.02 7.29
C SER A 109 -21.06 6.57 6.01
N CYS A 110 -20.31 6.57 4.93
CA CYS A 110 -20.81 6.78 3.57
C CYS A 110 -21.20 5.47 2.85
N ALA A 111 -21.20 4.33 3.55
CA ALA A 111 -21.85 3.11 3.10
C ALA A 111 -23.36 3.35 2.92
N ASN A 112 -23.92 2.83 1.83
CA ASN A 112 -25.34 2.95 1.49
C ASN A 112 -26.02 1.58 1.52
#